data_AF-A0A182EA40-F1
#
_entry.id   AF-A0A182EA40-F1
#
_cell.length_a   1.000
_cell.length_b   1.000
_cell.length_c   1.000
_cell.angle_alpha   90.00
_cell.angle_beta   90.00
_cell.angle_gamma   90.00
#
_symmetry.space_group_name_H-M   'P 1'
#
loop_
_entity.id
_entity.type
_entity.pdbx_description
1 polymer ?
#
loop_
_entity_poly.entity_id
_entity_poly.type
_entity_poly.pdbx_seq_one_letter_code
_entity_poly.pdbx_strand_id
1 'polypeptide(L)'
;MEGYLAVISVILSLICTFGMLFRFGMPFNPVSCTVPFLILAVGVDDAFLMLGAWRTTDRSLSVEKRMAMTMSDAGLSITVTSVTDFGCFALGYFLCPIPAVSDFCLLTACGMLMDYLFQITFYASFMVYGGRREAEGGLISYCWRPRSKENVTSSHMQQPYIHRWFRDTYAPFILRKNVRVVSLLVYLVYAFLAVYGCVSIVVDISPRKYIRDDSPIQPFIHLADKYIWADNVMPTFHVMNPPDFRLAQSRARMNELIYRLEHTAYSIGRVSTNFWLWEYQRFLNDFPEVNYTKSFYEKKYLIDFFDQSDSQQYRAYVKMKRNVTDGEPCVAAFGFQTSFYGLDSWEKRHNELYRWRAMIAEYPDFDIFLAGIFSPFLIDQRKSIAPSSMQSIGSAISVMAILSVLFLSDKQSVFFMTWSLLSISMGVCGGLSLCGSDLDSVSMGCIVMAIGLAVDFSIHICYRYHRSSQQTANEKVRESLMVVGWPVIQAGASTAFSMMVLPLIPAYLIRVFFQTVLLVNFIGLTHALLWLPQLISSLDPCERVPLRFRYPVKEYEPQF
;
A
#
# COMPACT_ATOMS: atom_id res chain seq x y z
N MET A 1 -22.63 20.21 -16.87
CA MET A 1 -23.48 19.99 -15.69
C MET A 1 -23.40 18.56 -15.19
N GLU A 2 -23.63 17.54 -16.02
CA GLU A 2 -23.52 16.13 -15.61
C GLU A 2 -22.15 15.79 -14.98
N GLY A 3 -21.05 16.29 -15.55
CA GLY A 3 -19.72 16.12 -14.94
C GLY A 3 -19.54 16.86 -13.60
N TYR A 4 -20.20 18.00 -13.38
CA TYR A 4 -20.15 18.68 -12.07
C TYR A 4 -20.94 17.89 -11.01
N LEU A 5 -22.09 17.32 -11.40
CA LEU A 5 -22.89 16.48 -10.51
C LEU A 5 -22.18 15.16 -10.17
N ALA A 6 -21.39 14.61 -11.10
CA ALA A 6 -20.51 13.49 -10.81
C ALA A 6 -19.51 13.84 -9.71
N VAL A 7 -18.78 14.96 -9.86
CA VAL A 7 -17.82 15.42 -8.84
C VAL A 7 -18.51 15.68 -7.49
N ILE A 8 -19.70 16.27 -7.48
CA ILE A 8 -20.47 16.49 -6.25
C ILE A 8 -20.86 15.15 -5.60
N SER A 9 -21.25 14.15 -6.39
CA SER A 9 -21.55 12.80 -5.91
C SER A 9 -20.37 12.21 -5.13
N VAL A 10 -19.17 12.30 -5.69
CA VAL A 10 -17.95 11.79 -5.07
C VAL A 10 -17.55 12.60 -3.82
N ILE A 11 -17.78 13.92 -3.82
CA ILE A 11 -17.54 14.74 -2.61
C ILE A 11 -18.51 14.37 -1.50
N LEU A 12 -19.78 14.07 -1.82
CA LEU A 12 -20.76 13.63 -0.83
C LEU A 12 -20.43 12.24 -0.26
N SER A 13 -19.94 11.32 -1.11
CA SER A 13 -19.47 10.00 -0.65
C SER A 13 -18.28 10.15 0.31
N LEU A 14 -17.34 11.04 0.01
CA LEU A 14 -16.22 11.39 0.89
C LEU A 14 -16.68 11.95 2.24
N ILE A 15 -17.58 12.94 2.25
CA ILE A 15 -18.11 13.54 3.48
C ILE A 15 -18.80 12.48 4.34
N CYS A 16 -19.56 11.58 3.72
CA CYS A 16 -20.23 10.48 4.41
C CYS A 16 -19.21 9.52 5.05
N THR A 17 -18.20 9.10 4.30
CA THR A 17 -17.13 8.19 4.75
C THR A 17 -16.35 8.77 5.93
N PHE A 18 -15.84 10.00 5.80
CA PHE A 18 -15.11 10.67 6.87
C PHE A 18 -15.99 10.88 8.10
N GLY A 19 -17.25 11.31 7.91
CA GLY A 19 -18.20 11.50 9.00
C GLY A 19 -18.50 10.21 9.77
N MET A 20 -18.68 9.10 9.07
CA MET A 20 -18.92 7.79 9.68
C MET A 20 -17.70 7.28 10.44
N LEU A 21 -16.52 7.29 9.83
CA LEU A 21 -15.33 6.71 10.44
C LEU A 21 -14.80 7.53 11.62
N PHE A 22 -14.88 8.86 11.55
CA PHE A 22 -14.58 9.71 12.72
C PHE A 22 -15.60 9.51 13.85
N ARG A 23 -16.87 9.22 13.53
CA ARG A 23 -17.87 8.86 14.54
C ARG A 23 -17.54 7.53 15.25
N PHE A 24 -16.91 6.59 14.56
CA PHE A 24 -16.42 5.33 15.14
C PHE A 24 -15.07 5.46 15.84
N GLY A 25 -14.50 6.67 15.95
CA GLY A 25 -13.28 6.93 16.72
C GLY A 25 -11.98 6.70 15.97
N MET A 26 -12.02 6.63 14.63
CA MET A 26 -10.81 6.50 13.82
C MET A 26 -9.91 7.74 13.95
N PRO A 27 -8.60 7.58 14.24
CA PRO A 27 -7.69 8.70 14.36
C PRO A 27 -7.40 9.34 13.00
N PHE A 28 -7.23 10.67 12.98
CA PHE A 28 -6.81 11.37 11.77
C PHE A 28 -5.29 11.34 11.62
N ASN A 29 -4.81 10.70 10.54
CA ASN A 29 -3.39 10.59 10.24
C ASN A 29 -3.02 11.44 9.02
N PRO A 30 -1.78 11.96 8.90
CA PRO A 30 -1.34 12.74 7.73
C PRO A 30 -1.45 12.00 6.39
N VAL A 31 -1.35 10.66 6.40
CA VAL A 31 -1.56 9.81 5.23
C VAL A 31 -2.99 9.93 4.71
N SER A 32 -3.97 10.06 5.61
CA SER A 32 -5.39 10.17 5.27
C SER A 32 -5.71 11.43 4.45
N CYS A 33 -4.82 12.43 4.43
CA CYS A 33 -4.95 13.62 3.58
C CYS A 33 -4.87 13.30 2.08
N THR A 34 -4.32 12.16 1.67
CA THR A 34 -4.27 11.77 0.24
C THR A 34 -5.56 11.09 -0.24
N VAL A 35 -6.39 10.57 0.68
CA VAL A 35 -7.62 9.83 0.36
C VAL A 35 -8.60 10.63 -0.51
N PRO A 36 -8.89 11.92 -0.25
CA PRO A 36 -9.81 12.68 -1.09
C PRO A 36 -9.38 12.74 -2.56
N PHE A 37 -8.07 12.85 -2.83
CA PHE A 37 -7.55 12.90 -4.19
C PHE A 37 -7.71 11.56 -4.91
N LEU A 38 -7.52 10.46 -4.19
CA LEU A 38 -7.63 9.11 -4.71
C LEU A 38 -9.08 8.74 -5.03
N ILE A 39 -9.99 8.92 -4.07
CA ILE A 39 -11.41 8.61 -4.27
C ILE A 39 -12.02 9.53 -5.33
N LEU A 40 -11.63 10.81 -5.37
CA LEU A 40 -12.05 11.71 -6.44
C LEU A 40 -11.58 11.23 -7.81
N ALA A 41 -10.36 10.70 -7.91
CA ALA A 41 -9.83 10.19 -9.16
C ALA A 41 -10.62 8.97 -9.65
N VAL A 42 -10.87 7.99 -8.77
CA VAL A 42 -11.58 6.75 -9.15
C VAL A 42 -13.08 6.98 -9.34
N GLY A 43 -13.75 7.70 -8.45
CA GLY A 43 -15.19 7.92 -8.56
C GLY A 43 -15.61 8.74 -9.79
N VAL A 44 -14.71 9.60 -10.29
CA VAL A 44 -14.93 10.32 -11.54
C VAL A 44 -14.75 9.41 -12.77
N ASP A 45 -13.93 8.35 -12.69
CA ASP A 45 -13.80 7.34 -13.76
C ASP A 45 -15.15 6.62 -14.00
N ASP A 46 -15.77 6.13 -12.92
CA ASP A 46 -17.08 5.47 -13.01
C ASP A 46 -18.13 6.40 -13.65
N ALA A 47 -18.02 7.71 -13.42
CA ALA A 47 -18.90 8.69 -14.05
C ALA A 47 -18.66 8.82 -15.54
N PHE A 48 -17.40 8.83 -15.98
CA PHE A 48 -17.05 8.86 -17.40
C PHE A 48 -17.50 7.60 -18.13
N LEU A 49 -17.40 6.43 -17.51
CA LEU A 49 -17.89 5.18 -18.08
C LEU A 49 -19.41 5.19 -18.23
N MET A 50 -20.14 5.59 -17.19
CA MET A 50 -21.60 5.64 -17.26
C MET A 50 -22.09 6.69 -18.27
N LEU A 51 -21.47 7.86 -18.33
CA LEU A 51 -21.75 8.88 -19.35
C LEU A 51 -21.39 8.43 -20.76
N GLY A 52 -20.26 7.72 -20.92
CA GLY A 52 -19.83 7.13 -22.18
C GLY A 52 -20.89 6.16 -22.71
N ALA A 53 -21.34 5.23 -21.87
CA ALA A 53 -22.41 4.30 -22.22
C ALA A 53 -23.72 5.02 -22.55
N TRP A 54 -24.13 6.02 -21.75
CA TRP A 54 -25.34 6.80 -22.00
C TRP A 54 -25.34 7.50 -23.35
N ARG A 55 -24.21 8.07 -23.78
CA ARG A 55 -24.06 8.74 -25.08
C ARG A 55 -24.14 7.79 -26.27
N THR A 56 -23.90 6.50 -26.07
CA THR A 56 -24.05 5.48 -27.12
C THR A 56 -25.49 4.98 -27.27
N THR A 57 -26.37 5.26 -26.30
CA THR A 57 -27.79 4.87 -26.38
C THR A 57 -28.54 5.69 -27.42
N ASP A 58 -29.55 5.07 -28.06
CA ASP A 58 -30.41 5.78 -28.99
C ASP A 58 -31.27 6.82 -28.25
N ARG A 59 -31.21 8.07 -28.73
CA ARG A 59 -31.95 9.21 -28.19
C ARG A 59 -33.46 9.12 -28.45
N SER A 60 -33.89 8.28 -29.40
CA SER A 60 -35.31 8.07 -29.70
C SER A 60 -36.06 7.30 -28.61
N LEU A 61 -35.33 6.56 -27.75
CA LEU A 61 -35.90 5.70 -26.73
C LEU A 61 -36.28 6.47 -25.47
N SER A 62 -37.25 5.94 -24.71
CA SER A 62 -37.62 6.51 -23.42
C SER A 62 -36.43 6.56 -22.46
N VAL A 63 -36.41 7.56 -21.58
CA VAL A 63 -35.31 7.80 -20.64
C VAL A 63 -35.08 6.58 -19.74
N GLU A 64 -36.16 5.91 -19.34
CA GLU A 64 -36.13 4.69 -18.53
C GLU A 64 -35.40 3.56 -19.27
N LYS A 65 -35.69 3.38 -20.57
CA LYS A 65 -35.04 2.35 -21.39
C LYS A 65 -33.58 2.70 -21.70
N ARG A 66 -33.27 3.98 -21.93
CA ARG A 66 -31.88 4.46 -22.08
C ARG A 66 -31.06 4.19 -20.83
N MET A 67 -31.61 4.45 -19.64
CA MET A 67 -30.91 4.20 -18.38
C MET A 67 -30.72 2.70 -18.14
N ALA A 68 -31.74 1.89 -18.41
CA ALA A 68 -31.64 0.43 -18.29
C ALA A 68 -30.55 -0.14 -19.21
N MET A 69 -30.45 0.34 -20.46
CA MET A 69 -29.37 -0.07 -21.36
C MET A 69 -28.00 0.44 -20.89
N THR A 70 -27.92 1.66 -20.37
CA THR A 70 -26.68 2.24 -19.83
C THR A 70 -26.17 1.43 -18.64
N MET A 71 -27.03 1.10 -17.68
CA MET A 71 -26.68 0.26 -16.54
C MET A 71 -26.40 -1.18 -16.92
N SER A 72 -27.11 -1.71 -17.92
CA SER A 72 -26.79 -3.03 -18.46
C SER A 72 -25.37 -3.06 -19.02
N ASP A 73 -24.91 -1.97 -19.65
CA ASP A 73 -23.61 -1.92 -20.31
C ASP A 73 -22.46 -1.55 -19.35
N ALA A 74 -22.54 -0.38 -18.72
CA ALA A 74 -21.49 0.14 -17.82
C ALA A 74 -21.63 -0.35 -16.37
N GLY A 75 -22.86 -0.59 -15.89
CA GLY A 75 -23.13 -0.86 -14.48
C GLY A 75 -22.41 -2.09 -13.94
N LEU A 76 -22.40 -3.20 -14.69
CA LEU A 76 -21.63 -4.39 -14.27
C LEU A 76 -20.14 -4.07 -14.17
N SER A 77 -19.57 -3.34 -15.13
CA SER A 77 -18.15 -3.02 -15.12
C SER A 77 -17.78 -2.15 -13.91
N ILE A 78 -18.61 -1.16 -13.58
CA ILE A 78 -18.47 -0.30 -12.39
C ILE A 78 -18.58 -1.13 -11.11
N THR A 79 -19.55 -2.05 -11.02
CA THR A 79 -19.66 -2.94 -9.85
C THR A 79 -18.41 -3.79 -9.67
N VAL A 80 -17.81 -4.30 -10.75
CA VAL A 80 -16.59 -5.11 -10.60
C VAL A 80 -15.43 -4.26 -10.09
N THR A 81 -15.17 -3.10 -10.70
CA THR A 81 -14.07 -2.20 -10.29
C THR A 81 -14.22 -1.78 -8.83
N SER A 82 -15.41 -1.34 -8.42
CA SER A 82 -15.65 -0.94 -7.03
C SER A 82 -15.48 -2.10 -6.03
N VAL A 83 -15.90 -3.31 -6.37
CA VAL A 83 -15.73 -4.49 -5.50
C VAL A 83 -14.26 -4.93 -5.44
N THR A 84 -13.54 -4.86 -6.56
CA THR A 84 -12.10 -5.18 -6.59
C THR A 84 -11.28 -4.17 -5.80
N ASP A 85 -11.60 -2.89 -5.89
CA ASP A 85 -10.95 -1.84 -5.12
C ASP A 85 -11.25 -1.95 -3.63
N PHE A 86 -12.52 -2.12 -3.27
CA PHE A 86 -12.91 -2.40 -1.88
C PHE A 86 -12.12 -3.59 -1.33
N GLY A 87 -12.03 -4.69 -2.10
CA GLY A 87 -11.27 -5.88 -1.73
C GLY A 87 -9.79 -5.60 -1.55
N CYS A 88 -9.15 -4.88 -2.48
CA CYS A 88 -7.72 -4.52 -2.41
C CYS A 88 -7.41 -3.69 -1.16
N PHE A 89 -8.20 -2.63 -0.91
CA PHE A 89 -7.98 -1.77 0.25
C PHE A 89 -8.33 -2.49 1.56
N ALA A 90 -9.36 -3.34 1.59
CA ALA A 90 -9.66 -4.17 2.75
C ALA A 90 -8.49 -5.13 3.06
N LEU A 91 -7.89 -5.77 2.05
CA LEU A 91 -6.68 -6.57 2.23
C LEU A 91 -5.52 -5.72 2.74
N GLY A 92 -5.35 -4.50 2.23
CA GLY A 92 -4.35 -3.56 2.71
C GLY A 92 -4.47 -3.27 4.22
N TYR A 93 -5.70 -3.13 4.73
CA TYR A 93 -5.96 -2.94 6.17
C TYR A 93 -5.49 -4.14 7.00
N PHE A 94 -5.79 -5.37 6.57
CA PHE A 94 -5.44 -6.58 7.32
C PHE A 94 -3.96 -6.99 7.19
N LEU A 95 -3.32 -6.65 6.07
CA LEU A 95 -1.97 -7.10 5.76
C LEU A 95 -0.88 -6.09 6.10
N CYS A 96 -1.22 -4.79 6.17
CA CYS A 96 -0.21 -3.77 6.44
C CYS A 96 0.12 -3.70 7.95
N PRO A 97 1.39 -3.90 8.35
CA PRO A 97 1.78 -3.86 9.75
C PRO A 97 1.85 -2.44 10.33
N ILE A 98 1.80 -1.40 9.48
CA ILE A 98 1.86 0.00 9.93
C ILE A 98 0.44 0.54 10.15
N PRO A 99 0.09 0.95 11.38
CA PRO A 99 -1.24 1.48 11.70
C PRO A 99 -1.66 2.65 10.79
N ALA A 100 -0.76 3.59 10.51
CA ALA A 100 -1.08 4.76 9.69
C ALA A 100 -1.50 4.41 8.25
N VAL A 101 -0.90 3.37 7.66
CA VAL A 101 -1.23 2.90 6.31
C VAL A 101 -2.46 1.98 6.35
N SER A 102 -2.59 1.15 7.39
CA SER A 102 -3.78 0.34 7.64
C SER A 102 -5.03 1.22 7.78
N ASP A 103 -4.97 2.28 8.58
CA ASP A 103 -6.03 3.30 8.72
C ASP A 103 -6.36 3.95 7.36
N PHE A 104 -5.35 4.34 6.59
CA PHE A 104 -5.55 4.85 5.23
C PHE A 104 -6.31 3.84 4.34
N CYS A 105 -5.95 2.56 4.40
CA CYS A 105 -6.60 1.50 3.65
C CYS A 105 -8.06 1.29 4.07
N LEU A 106 -8.36 1.29 5.37
CA LEU A 106 -9.75 1.18 5.85
C LEU A 106 -10.59 2.37 5.41
N LEU A 107 -10.06 3.58 5.57
CA LEU A 107 -10.72 4.82 5.14
C LEU A 107 -11.01 4.82 3.64
N THR A 108 -10.04 4.37 2.83
CA THR A 108 -10.21 4.26 1.39
C THR A 108 -11.20 3.17 1.02
N ALA A 109 -11.15 1.98 1.63
CA ALA A 109 -12.10 0.90 1.37
C ALA A 109 -13.56 1.33 1.59
N CYS A 110 -13.86 1.92 2.76
CA CYS A 110 -15.18 2.47 3.05
C CYS A 110 -15.55 3.58 2.07
N GLY A 111 -14.57 4.40 1.69
CA GLY A 111 -14.66 5.43 0.67
C GLY A 111 -15.15 4.89 -0.68
N MET A 112 -14.48 3.89 -1.23
CA MET A 112 -14.84 3.25 -2.51
C MET A 112 -16.23 2.61 -2.45
N LEU A 113 -16.57 1.98 -1.32
CA LEU A 113 -17.90 1.39 -1.14
C LEU A 113 -18.99 2.46 -1.14
N MET A 114 -18.78 3.56 -0.41
CA MET A 114 -19.73 4.67 -0.41
C MET A 114 -19.81 5.34 -1.78
N ASP A 115 -18.69 5.51 -2.45
CA ASP A 115 -18.64 6.09 -3.78
C ASP A 115 -19.46 5.29 -4.77
N TYR A 116 -19.27 3.96 -4.81
CA TYR A 116 -20.10 3.04 -5.60
C TYR A 116 -21.59 3.19 -5.32
N LEU A 117 -22.00 3.23 -4.05
CA LEU A 117 -23.40 3.39 -3.67
C LEU A 117 -23.98 4.71 -4.19
N PHE A 118 -23.24 5.82 -4.02
CA PHE A 118 -23.65 7.12 -4.55
C PHE A 118 -23.70 7.12 -6.07
N GLN A 119 -22.79 6.42 -6.73
CA GLN A 119 -22.72 6.38 -8.19
C GLN A 119 -23.92 5.65 -8.80
N ILE A 120 -24.26 4.46 -8.31
CA ILE A 120 -25.37 3.66 -8.84
C ILE A 120 -26.75 4.20 -8.43
N THR A 121 -26.85 4.97 -7.35
CA THR A 121 -28.12 5.52 -6.85
C THR A 121 -28.28 6.99 -7.16
N PHE A 122 -27.48 7.85 -6.54
CA PHE A 122 -27.58 9.30 -6.61
C PHE A 122 -27.22 9.81 -8.00
N TYR A 123 -26.03 9.48 -8.51
CA TYR A 123 -25.58 9.98 -9.81
C TYR A 123 -26.42 9.41 -10.98
N ALA A 124 -26.75 8.12 -10.92
CA ALA A 124 -27.70 7.49 -11.84
C ALA A 124 -29.06 8.22 -11.92
N SER A 125 -29.60 8.64 -10.77
CA SER A 125 -30.85 9.41 -10.72
C SER A 125 -30.72 10.77 -11.40
N PHE A 126 -29.58 11.45 -11.23
CA PHE A 126 -29.31 12.72 -11.93
C PHE A 126 -29.15 12.55 -13.44
N MET A 127 -28.62 11.42 -13.90
CA MET A 127 -28.56 11.11 -15.34
C MET A 127 -29.97 10.94 -15.93
N VAL A 128 -30.87 10.27 -15.23
CA VAL A 128 -32.29 10.18 -15.64
C VAL A 128 -32.93 11.56 -15.68
N TYR A 129 -32.69 12.40 -14.67
CA TYR A 129 -33.18 13.78 -14.65
C TYR A 129 -32.63 14.60 -15.83
N GLY A 130 -31.33 14.46 -16.13
CA GLY A 130 -30.68 15.09 -17.27
C GLY A 130 -31.27 14.65 -18.60
N GLY A 131 -31.50 13.34 -18.76
CA GLY A 131 -32.14 12.75 -19.94
C GLY A 131 -33.57 13.25 -20.17
N ARG A 132 -34.36 13.45 -19.10
CA ARG A 132 -35.70 14.04 -19.21
C ARG A 132 -35.65 15.49 -19.71
N ARG A 133 -34.69 16.28 -19.23
CA ARG A 133 -34.49 17.66 -19.70
C ARG A 133 -34.01 17.69 -21.16
N GLU A 134 -33.11 16.79 -21.55
CA GLU A 134 -32.64 16.63 -22.94
C GLU A 134 -33.83 16.33 -23.87
N ALA A 135 -34.74 15.44 -23.45
CA ALA A 135 -35.96 15.10 -24.22
C ALA A 135 -36.94 16.28 -24.35
N GLU A 136 -36.98 17.19 -23.36
CA GLU A 136 -37.76 18.43 -23.42
C GLU A 136 -37.10 19.53 -24.28
N GLY A 137 -35.91 19.28 -24.86
CA GLY A 137 -35.14 20.27 -25.62
C GLY A 137 -34.40 21.29 -24.73
N GLY A 138 -34.28 21.01 -23.44
CA GLY A 138 -33.61 21.88 -22.46
C GLY A 138 -32.19 21.43 -22.14
N LEU A 139 -31.32 22.39 -21.82
CA LEU A 139 -30.02 22.14 -21.19
C LEU A 139 -30.20 22.00 -19.67
N ILE A 140 -29.46 21.09 -19.03
CA ILE A 140 -29.45 20.94 -17.56
C ILE A 140 -29.03 22.24 -16.85
N SER A 141 -28.24 23.10 -17.49
CA SER A 141 -27.75 24.36 -16.94
C SER A 141 -28.73 25.53 -16.99
N TYR A 142 -29.79 25.44 -17.80
CA TYR A 142 -30.75 26.52 -17.96
C TYR A 142 -32.07 26.15 -17.26
N CYS A 143 -32.42 26.90 -16.22
CA CYS A 143 -33.78 26.89 -15.66
C CYS A 143 -34.83 27.48 -16.63
N TRP A 144 -34.38 28.03 -17.76
CA TRP A 144 -35.21 28.73 -18.74
C TRP A 144 -35.39 27.88 -20.00
N ARG A 145 -36.65 27.61 -20.36
CA ARG A 145 -37.03 26.87 -21.58
C ARG A 145 -36.70 27.72 -22.82
N PRO A 146 -35.91 27.23 -23.78
CA PRO A 146 -35.92 27.79 -25.12
C PRO A 146 -37.33 27.59 -25.71
N ARG A 147 -37.93 28.64 -26.26
CA ARG A 147 -39.31 28.65 -26.76
C ARG A 147 -39.45 28.10 -28.19
N SER A 148 -38.41 27.46 -28.73
CA SER A 148 -38.39 26.92 -30.08
C SER A 148 -38.30 25.40 -30.03
N LYS A 149 -39.40 24.73 -30.38
CA LYS A 149 -39.32 23.35 -30.89
C LYS A 149 -38.79 23.47 -32.32
N GLU A 150 -37.49 23.61 -32.48
CA GLU A 150 -36.90 23.22 -33.76
C GLU A 150 -37.19 21.73 -33.90
N ASN A 151 -37.85 21.36 -35.00
CA ASN A 151 -38.05 19.98 -35.38
C ASN A 151 -36.66 19.37 -35.56
N VAL A 152 -36.14 18.75 -34.50
CA VAL A 152 -34.96 17.90 -34.56
C VAL A 152 -35.38 16.73 -35.42
N THR A 153 -35.23 16.89 -36.74
CA THR A 153 -35.27 15.81 -37.71
C THR A 153 -34.42 14.68 -37.15
N SER A 154 -35.01 13.50 -37.05
CA SER A 154 -34.43 12.23 -36.62
C SER A 154 -32.95 12.13 -37.04
N SER A 155 -32.04 12.59 -36.19
CA SER A 155 -30.62 12.45 -36.42
C SER A 155 -30.27 11.04 -36.01
N HIS A 156 -30.32 10.14 -36.98
CA HIS A 156 -29.78 8.79 -36.90
C HIS A 156 -28.43 8.82 -36.18
N MET A 157 -28.35 8.11 -35.05
CA MET A 157 -27.14 7.67 -34.34
C MET A 157 -25.83 8.41 -34.71
N GLN A 158 -25.73 9.71 -34.45
CA GLN A 158 -24.47 10.43 -34.63
C GLN A 158 -23.56 10.10 -33.46
N GLN A 159 -22.78 9.03 -33.61
CA GLN A 159 -21.72 8.67 -32.66
C GLN A 159 -20.76 9.86 -32.53
N PRO A 160 -20.33 10.24 -31.31
CA PRO A 160 -19.47 11.40 -31.14
C PRO A 160 -18.13 11.19 -31.86
N TYR A 161 -17.59 12.25 -32.46
CA TYR A 161 -16.40 12.23 -33.32
C TYR A 161 -15.23 11.42 -32.72
N ILE A 162 -15.00 11.54 -31.41
CA ILE A 162 -13.88 10.90 -30.73
C ILE A 162 -14.02 9.36 -30.66
N HIS A 163 -15.23 8.85 -30.43
CA HIS A 163 -15.49 7.40 -30.45
C HIS A 163 -15.24 6.84 -31.86
N ARG A 164 -15.64 7.59 -32.89
CA ARG A 164 -15.38 7.23 -34.29
C ARG A 164 -13.88 7.25 -34.60
N TRP A 165 -13.12 8.22 -34.08
CA TRP A 165 -11.67 8.26 -34.25
C TRP A 165 -10.98 7.02 -33.66
N PHE A 166 -11.40 6.57 -32.48
CA PHE A 166 -10.91 5.33 -31.89
C PHE A 166 -11.21 4.11 -32.76
N ARG A 167 -12.42 4.04 -33.31
CA ARG A 167 -12.87 2.96 -34.18
C ARG A 167 -12.15 2.94 -35.53
N ASP A 168 -12.06 4.08 -36.21
CA ASP A 168 -11.71 4.16 -37.62
C ASP A 168 -10.22 4.47 -37.85
N THR A 169 -9.56 5.14 -36.91
CA THR A 169 -8.16 5.57 -37.05
C THR A 169 -7.24 4.82 -36.09
N TYR A 170 -7.53 4.86 -34.78
CA TYR A 170 -6.63 4.32 -33.75
C TYR A 170 -6.60 2.78 -33.73
N ALA A 171 -7.75 2.12 -33.65
CA ALA A 171 -7.82 0.66 -33.60
C ALA A 171 -7.18 -0.02 -34.82
N PRO A 172 -7.45 0.41 -36.09
CA PRO A 172 -6.77 -0.16 -37.24
C PRO A 172 -5.27 0.09 -37.24
N PHE A 173 -4.80 1.22 -36.70
CA PHE A 173 -3.36 1.53 -36.58
C PHE A 173 -2.64 0.55 -35.64
N ILE A 174 -3.15 0.35 -34.42
CA ILE A 174 -2.51 -0.56 -33.45
C ILE A 174 -2.56 -2.03 -33.91
N LEU A 175 -3.55 -2.41 -34.72
CA LEU A 175 -3.71 -3.78 -35.20
C LEU A 175 -2.81 -4.11 -36.42
N ARG A 176 -2.13 -3.13 -37.03
CA ARG A 176 -1.19 -3.38 -38.15
C ARG A 176 -0.04 -4.30 -37.72
N LYS A 177 0.35 -5.25 -38.58
CA LYS A 177 1.45 -6.21 -38.30
C LYS A 177 2.75 -5.50 -37.90
N ASN A 178 3.15 -4.45 -38.62
CA ASN A 178 4.38 -3.70 -38.32
C ASN A 178 4.32 -3.04 -36.93
N VAL A 179 3.17 -2.46 -36.57
CA VAL A 179 2.96 -1.81 -35.27
C VAL A 179 2.94 -2.84 -34.14
N ARG A 180 2.37 -4.03 -34.37
CA ARG A 180 2.43 -5.14 -33.40
C ARG A 180 3.87 -5.59 -33.12
N VAL A 181 4.70 -5.73 -34.15
CA VAL A 181 6.12 -6.13 -33.98
C VAL A 181 6.88 -5.06 -33.20
N VAL A 182 6.73 -3.78 -33.57
CA VAL A 182 7.38 -2.68 -32.84
C VAL A 182 6.88 -2.61 -31.39
N SER A 183 5.57 -2.73 -31.17
CA SER A 183 4.95 -2.72 -29.84
C SER A 183 5.45 -3.87 -28.96
N LEU A 184 5.63 -5.07 -29.53
CA LEU A 184 6.21 -6.21 -28.82
C LEU A 184 7.66 -5.96 -28.41
N LEU A 185 8.48 -5.35 -29.27
CA LEU A 185 9.85 -4.98 -28.93
C LEU A 185 9.88 -3.96 -27.78
N VAL A 186 9.00 -2.97 -27.82
CA VAL A 186 8.86 -1.98 -26.73
C VAL A 186 8.39 -2.66 -25.43
N TYR A 187 7.46 -3.61 -25.51
CA TYR A 187 7.03 -4.40 -24.35
C TYR A 187 8.17 -5.21 -23.76
N LEU A 188 9.02 -5.83 -24.58
CA LEU A 188 10.18 -6.60 -24.10
C LEU A 188 11.20 -5.71 -23.38
N VAL A 189 11.46 -4.50 -23.89
CA VAL A 189 12.30 -3.50 -23.21
C VAL A 189 11.67 -3.08 -21.88
N TYR A 190 10.37 -2.79 -21.87
CA TYR A 190 9.63 -2.48 -20.65
C TYR A 190 9.71 -3.62 -19.63
N ALA A 191 9.47 -4.87 -20.04
CA ALA A 191 9.51 -6.03 -19.17
C ALA A 191 10.92 -6.25 -18.60
N PHE A 192 11.97 -6.04 -19.41
CA PHE A 192 13.35 -6.08 -18.94
C PHE A 192 13.63 -5.01 -17.88
N LEU A 193 13.22 -3.76 -18.11
CA LEU A 193 13.38 -2.67 -17.15
C LEU A 193 12.59 -2.90 -15.86
N ALA A 194 11.37 -3.42 -15.97
CA ALA A 194 10.55 -3.77 -14.82
C ALA A 194 11.21 -4.85 -13.95
N VAL A 195 11.69 -5.93 -14.57
CA VAL A 195 12.41 -7.00 -13.86
C VAL A 195 13.72 -6.49 -13.26
N TYR A 196 14.50 -5.71 -14.01
CA TYR A 196 15.74 -5.11 -13.52
C TYR A 196 15.49 -4.21 -12.29
N GLY A 197 14.44 -3.37 -12.33
CA GLY A 197 14.05 -2.54 -11.20
C GLY A 197 13.61 -3.37 -9.99
N CYS A 198 12.81 -4.43 -10.20
CA CYS A 198 12.40 -5.33 -9.12
C CYS A 198 13.60 -6.02 -8.44
N VAL A 199 14.64 -6.39 -9.20
CA VAL A 199 15.87 -6.99 -8.65
C VAL A 199 16.74 -5.95 -7.93
N SER A 200 16.69 -4.69 -8.36
CA SER A 200 17.52 -3.60 -7.84
C SER A 200 16.92 -2.89 -6.62
N ILE A 201 15.69 -3.25 -6.20
CA ILE A 201 15.00 -2.56 -5.12
C ILE A 201 15.70 -2.80 -3.77
N VAL A 202 16.09 -1.72 -3.11
CA VAL A 202 16.77 -1.77 -1.80
C VAL A 202 15.74 -1.68 -0.68
N VAL A 203 15.96 -2.41 0.41
CA VAL A 203 15.12 -2.34 1.61
C VAL A 203 15.73 -1.35 2.61
N ASP A 204 15.07 -0.20 2.77
CA ASP A 204 15.50 0.85 3.70
C ASP A 204 14.34 1.44 4.51
N ILE A 205 14.44 1.37 5.85
CA ILE A 205 13.44 1.83 6.82
C ILE A 205 14.01 3.02 7.64
N SER A 206 14.87 3.81 7.04
CA SER A 206 15.50 4.94 7.71
C SER A 206 14.45 5.91 8.29
N PRO A 207 14.55 6.32 9.58
CA PRO A 207 13.60 7.22 10.23
C PRO A 207 13.37 8.55 9.49
N ARG A 208 14.37 8.98 8.71
CA ARG A 208 14.33 10.19 7.88
C ARG A 208 13.15 10.23 6.92
N LYS A 209 12.67 9.06 6.47
CA LYS A 209 11.55 8.92 5.53
C LYS A 209 10.19 9.28 6.13
N TYR A 210 10.06 9.25 7.45
CA TYR A 210 8.80 9.56 8.13
C TYR A 210 8.69 11.03 8.54
N ILE A 211 9.75 11.81 8.30
CA ILE A 211 9.83 13.22 8.64
C ILE A 211 9.83 14.02 7.35
N ARG A 212 9.28 15.24 7.38
CA ARG A 212 9.35 16.15 6.24
C ARG A 212 10.79 16.46 5.85
N ASP A 213 11.01 16.70 4.57
CA ASP A 213 12.35 16.94 4.01
C ASP A 213 12.95 18.26 4.49
N ASP A 214 12.10 19.25 4.79
CA ASP A 214 12.46 20.60 5.26
C ASP A 214 12.67 20.70 6.78
N SER A 215 12.53 19.59 7.51
CA SER A 215 12.62 19.59 8.97
C SER A 215 14.05 19.79 9.47
N PRO A 216 14.29 20.61 10.51
CA PRO A 216 15.61 20.75 11.14
C PRO A 216 16.11 19.46 11.80
N ILE A 217 15.24 18.47 11.98
CA ILE A 217 15.60 17.14 12.50
C ILE A 217 16.33 16.31 11.42
N GLN A 218 16.13 16.59 10.13
CA GLN A 218 16.77 15.84 9.04
C GLN A 218 18.32 15.90 9.12
N PRO A 219 18.96 17.09 9.23
CA PRO A 219 20.39 17.18 9.46
C PRO A 219 20.86 16.54 10.77
N PHE A 220 20.05 16.55 11.82
CA PHE A 220 20.40 15.89 13.07
C PHE A 220 20.47 14.37 12.88
N ILE A 221 19.45 13.74 12.30
CA ILE A 221 19.46 12.28 12.04
C ILE A 221 20.57 11.93 11.04
N HIS A 222 20.68 12.75 9.97
CA HIS A 222 21.93 13.13 9.30
C HIS A 222 23.24 12.65 9.93
N LEU A 223 23.65 13.51 10.84
CA LEU A 223 24.91 13.51 11.57
C LEU A 223 24.92 12.43 12.67
N ALA A 224 23.77 12.14 13.28
CA ALA A 224 23.65 11.10 14.29
C ALA A 224 23.99 9.72 13.70
N ASP A 225 23.43 9.35 12.54
CA ASP A 225 23.78 8.08 11.88
C ASP A 225 25.25 8.03 11.45
N LYS A 226 25.78 9.16 10.97
CA LYS A 226 27.14 9.23 10.43
C LYS A 226 28.22 9.23 11.51
N TYR A 227 27.98 9.90 12.63
CA TYR A 227 28.99 10.15 13.66
C TYR A 227 28.65 9.49 14.99
N ILE A 228 27.49 9.81 15.59
CA ILE A 228 27.15 9.32 16.94
C ILE A 228 27.06 7.80 16.96
N TRP A 229 26.24 7.26 16.06
CA TRP A 229 25.92 5.85 15.98
C TRP A 229 27.00 4.99 15.33
N ALA A 230 27.88 5.62 14.56
CA ALA A 230 29.07 4.97 14.02
C ALA A 230 30.18 4.86 15.08
N ASP A 231 30.26 5.84 15.99
CA ASP A 231 31.33 5.92 16.99
C ASP A 231 31.02 5.09 18.25
N ASN A 232 29.84 5.28 18.85
CA ASN A 232 29.46 4.56 20.06
C ASN A 232 27.95 4.31 20.16
N VAL A 233 27.61 3.03 20.35
CA VAL A 233 26.25 2.57 20.67
C VAL A 233 26.31 1.76 21.96
N MET A 234 25.54 2.18 22.96
CA MET A 234 25.51 1.54 24.26
C MET A 234 24.12 0.92 24.55
N PRO A 235 23.86 -0.32 24.10
CA PRO A 235 22.67 -1.07 24.49
C PRO A 235 22.63 -1.35 25.99
N THR A 236 21.42 -1.42 26.53
CA THR A 236 21.14 -1.86 27.89
C THR A 236 20.57 -3.27 27.86
N PHE A 237 21.21 -4.20 28.56
CA PHE A 237 20.78 -5.57 28.74
C PHE A 237 20.07 -5.69 30.09
N HIS A 238 18.76 -5.92 30.08
CA HIS A 238 17.94 -6.08 31.26
C HIS A 238 17.78 -7.55 31.60
N VAL A 239 18.33 -7.97 32.74
CA VAL A 239 18.18 -9.32 33.29
C VAL A 239 16.96 -9.35 34.19
N MET A 240 15.91 -10.07 33.77
CA MET A 240 14.64 -10.13 34.50
C MET A 240 14.60 -11.24 35.55
N ASN A 241 15.42 -12.27 35.38
CA ASN A 241 15.57 -13.36 36.34
C ASN A 241 17.04 -13.52 36.78
N PRO A 242 17.52 -12.69 37.72
CA PRO A 242 18.90 -12.72 38.15
C PRO A 242 19.22 -14.03 38.91
N PRO A 243 20.39 -14.66 38.67
CA PRO A 243 20.79 -15.82 39.46
C PRO A 243 21.21 -15.43 40.88
N ASP A 244 21.26 -16.40 41.78
CA ASP A 244 21.79 -16.19 43.14
C ASP A 244 23.29 -15.91 43.07
N PHE A 245 23.67 -14.67 43.35
CA PHE A 245 25.05 -14.19 43.32
C PHE A 245 25.87 -14.57 44.56
N ARG A 246 25.30 -15.24 45.58
CA ARG A 246 26.09 -15.87 46.66
C ARG A 246 26.95 -17.00 46.11
N LEU A 247 26.47 -17.69 45.08
CA LEU A 247 27.12 -18.83 44.44
C LEU A 247 28.20 -18.37 43.45
N ALA A 248 29.41 -18.91 43.59
CA ALA A 248 30.52 -18.61 42.69
C ALA A 248 30.24 -19.03 41.24
N GLN A 249 29.59 -20.17 41.05
CA GLN A 249 29.23 -20.68 39.72
C GLN A 249 28.25 -19.75 38.98
N SER A 250 27.25 -19.22 39.69
CA SER A 250 26.30 -18.25 39.13
C SER A 250 26.98 -16.97 38.67
N ARG A 251 27.91 -16.45 39.48
CA ARG A 251 28.71 -15.26 39.13
C ARG A 251 29.60 -15.54 37.91
N ALA A 252 30.27 -16.69 37.89
CA ALA A 252 31.12 -17.09 36.76
C ALA A 252 30.32 -17.20 35.45
N ARG A 253 29.12 -17.79 35.50
CA ARG A 253 28.24 -17.93 34.33
C ARG A 253 27.73 -16.58 33.81
N MET A 254 27.38 -15.64 34.70
CA MET A 254 27.02 -14.27 34.30
C MET A 254 28.22 -13.55 33.67
N ASN A 255 29.40 -13.67 34.28
CA ASN A 255 30.63 -13.09 33.75
C ASN A 255 31.04 -13.68 32.40
N GLU A 256 30.78 -14.97 32.16
CA GLU A 256 31.03 -15.62 30.88
C GLU A 256 30.16 -15.02 29.76
N LEU A 257 28.86 -14.81 30.01
CA LEU A 257 27.97 -14.15 29.06
C LEU A 257 28.47 -12.74 28.73
N ILE A 258 28.79 -11.94 29.75
CA ILE A 258 29.30 -10.58 29.56
C ILE A 258 30.63 -10.60 28.80
N TYR A 259 31.55 -11.50 29.16
CA TYR A 259 32.80 -11.69 28.45
C TYR A 259 32.59 -12.01 26.96
N ARG A 260 31.62 -12.85 26.62
CA ARG A 260 31.27 -13.16 25.23
C ARG A 260 30.73 -11.94 24.48
N LEU A 261 29.91 -11.10 25.13
CA LEU A 261 29.42 -9.83 24.58
C LEU A 261 30.56 -8.82 24.36
N GLU A 262 31.54 -8.80 25.26
CA GLU A 262 32.73 -7.93 25.18
C GLU A 262 33.70 -8.32 24.06
N HIS A 263 33.65 -9.56 23.59
CA HIS A 263 34.56 -10.09 22.57
C HIS A 263 33.87 -10.30 21.21
N THR A 264 32.73 -9.62 20.96
CA THR A 264 32.20 -9.54 19.60
C THR A 264 33.00 -8.58 18.75
N ALA A 265 32.88 -8.70 17.42
CA ALA A 265 33.71 -7.96 16.46
C ALA A 265 33.62 -6.44 16.58
N TYR A 266 32.47 -5.92 17.03
CA TYR A 266 32.19 -4.49 17.16
C TYR A 266 32.23 -4.00 18.61
N SER A 267 32.57 -4.85 19.57
CA SER A 267 32.58 -4.46 20.97
C SER A 267 33.80 -3.60 21.29
N ILE A 268 33.61 -2.54 22.07
CA ILE A 268 34.72 -1.75 22.62
C ILE A 268 35.46 -2.57 23.70
N GLY A 269 34.83 -3.63 24.21
CA GLY A 269 35.37 -4.54 25.21
C GLY A 269 35.14 -4.05 26.63
N ARG A 270 35.81 -4.72 27.58
CA ARG A 270 35.54 -4.63 29.02
C ARG A 270 35.57 -3.23 29.62
N VAL A 271 36.39 -2.32 29.08
CA VAL A 271 36.49 -0.94 29.56
C VAL A 271 35.17 -0.18 29.39
N SER A 272 34.33 -0.60 28.44
CA SER A 272 33.04 0.02 28.15
C SER A 272 31.85 -0.59 28.89
N THR A 273 32.08 -1.69 29.63
CA THR A 273 31.01 -2.42 30.31
C THR A 273 30.72 -1.81 31.66
N ASN A 274 29.51 -1.29 31.81
CA ASN A 274 28.99 -0.76 33.07
C ASN A 274 28.17 -1.84 33.77
N PHE A 275 28.75 -2.47 34.80
CA PHE A 275 28.12 -3.60 35.51
C PHE A 275 28.28 -3.49 37.02
N TRP A 276 27.15 -3.27 37.70
CA TRP A 276 27.09 -3.00 39.14
C TRP A 276 27.69 -4.11 40.01
N LEU A 277 27.62 -5.37 39.57
CA LEU A 277 28.07 -6.51 40.35
C LEU A 277 29.58 -6.47 40.60
N TRP A 278 30.38 -6.05 39.61
CA TRP A 278 31.84 -5.99 39.76
C TRP A 278 32.26 -4.91 40.75
N GLU A 279 31.65 -3.72 40.67
CA GLU A 279 31.91 -2.63 41.62
C GLU A 279 31.41 -3.01 43.02
N TYR A 280 30.28 -3.71 43.13
CA TYR A 280 29.80 -4.20 44.41
C TYR A 280 30.73 -5.25 45.02
N GLN A 281 31.27 -6.19 44.22
CA GLN A 281 32.28 -7.13 44.69
C GLN A 281 33.56 -6.42 45.16
N ARG A 282 33.98 -5.38 44.44
CA ARG A 282 35.12 -4.56 44.85
C ARG A 282 34.88 -3.87 46.18
N PHE A 283 33.71 -3.26 46.35
CA PHE A 283 33.27 -2.64 47.60
C PHE A 283 33.23 -3.65 48.76
N LEU A 284 32.71 -4.86 48.54
CA LEU A 284 32.68 -5.90 49.57
C LEU A 284 34.08 -6.39 49.98
N ASN A 285 35.08 -6.34 49.09
CA ASN A 285 36.45 -6.74 49.41
C ASN A 285 37.14 -5.79 50.40
N ASP A 286 36.65 -4.55 50.55
CA ASP A 286 37.18 -3.59 51.54
C ASP A 286 36.77 -3.98 52.97
N PHE A 287 35.82 -4.91 53.13
CA PHE A 287 35.36 -5.43 54.42
C PHE A 287 35.87 -6.86 54.64
N PRO A 288 36.94 -7.06 55.45
CA PRO A 288 37.55 -8.37 55.65
C PRO A 288 36.63 -9.38 56.37
N GLU A 289 35.56 -8.91 57.00
CA GLU A 289 34.58 -9.74 57.73
C GLU A 289 33.49 -10.34 56.81
N VAL A 290 33.39 -9.88 55.56
CA VAL A 290 32.32 -10.28 54.65
C VAL A 290 32.60 -11.66 54.06
N ASN A 291 31.67 -12.59 54.27
CA ASN A 291 31.65 -13.86 53.56
C ASN A 291 30.64 -13.80 52.40
N TYR A 292 31.13 -13.82 51.17
CA TYR A 292 30.32 -13.82 49.94
C TYR A 292 29.15 -14.84 49.93
N THR A 293 29.29 -15.98 50.60
CA THR A 293 28.24 -17.01 50.60
C THR A 293 27.05 -16.68 51.50
N LYS A 294 27.23 -15.80 52.48
CA LYS A 294 26.20 -15.47 53.49
C LYS A 294 25.84 -13.99 53.48
N SER A 295 26.84 -13.13 53.36
CA SER A 295 26.73 -11.69 53.59
C SER A 295 26.50 -10.87 52.32
N PHE A 296 26.48 -11.50 51.13
CA PHE A 296 26.39 -10.79 49.85
C PHE A 296 25.12 -9.94 49.71
N TYR A 297 23.98 -10.42 50.23
CA TYR A 297 22.69 -9.71 50.17
C TYR A 297 22.30 -9.04 51.49
N GLU A 298 23.24 -8.85 52.43
CA GLU A 298 22.96 -8.09 53.64
C GLU A 298 22.59 -6.65 53.27
N LYS A 299 21.44 -6.19 53.79
CA LYS A 299 20.86 -4.89 53.45
C LYS A 299 21.80 -3.75 53.79
N LYS A 300 22.59 -3.88 54.87
CA LYS A 300 23.60 -2.90 55.28
C LYS A 300 24.55 -2.58 54.13
N TYR A 301 25.25 -3.58 53.59
CA TYR A 301 26.24 -3.38 52.52
C TYR A 301 25.61 -2.92 51.20
N LEU A 302 24.41 -3.42 50.87
CA LEU A 302 23.71 -2.97 49.67
C LEU A 302 23.30 -1.50 49.75
N ILE A 303 22.76 -1.06 50.89
CA ILE A 303 22.38 0.35 51.09
C ILE A 303 23.62 1.24 51.06
N ASP A 304 24.66 0.87 51.82
CA ASP A 304 25.92 1.61 51.87
C ASP A 304 26.54 1.74 50.46
N PHE A 305 26.53 0.66 49.66
CA PHE A 305 26.98 0.69 48.28
C PHE A 305 26.14 1.62 47.41
N PHE A 306 24.80 1.59 47.46
CA PHE A 306 23.98 2.46 46.61
C PHE A 306 23.93 3.92 47.05
N ASP A 307 24.37 4.22 48.28
CA ASP A 307 24.42 5.58 48.82
C ASP A 307 25.81 6.24 48.62
N GLN A 308 26.85 5.45 48.31
CA GLN A 308 28.15 5.98 47.87
C GLN A 308 28.04 6.77 46.55
N SER A 309 28.78 7.89 46.45
CA SER A 309 28.76 8.79 45.28
C SER A 309 29.08 8.08 43.97
N ASP A 310 30.03 7.16 44.00
CA ASP A 310 30.62 6.55 42.80
C ASP A 310 29.73 5.44 42.21
N SER A 311 28.91 4.82 43.06
CA SER A 311 28.01 3.69 42.74
C SER A 311 26.53 4.08 42.70
N GLN A 312 26.18 5.31 43.06
CA GLN A 312 24.80 5.81 43.03
C GLN A 312 24.13 5.63 41.66
N GLN A 313 24.90 5.73 40.57
CA GLN A 313 24.43 5.53 39.19
C GLN A 313 23.78 4.15 38.97
N TYR A 314 24.23 3.11 39.68
CA TYR A 314 23.71 1.75 39.52
C TYR A 314 22.34 1.56 40.17
N ARG A 315 21.96 2.43 41.11
CA ARG A 315 20.68 2.35 41.82
C ARG A 315 19.49 2.40 40.86
N ALA A 316 19.60 3.17 39.78
CA ALA A 316 18.57 3.26 38.75
C ALA A 316 18.44 1.97 37.91
N TYR A 317 19.52 1.18 37.82
CA TYR A 317 19.58 -0.04 37.03
C TYR A 317 19.30 -1.31 37.83
N VAL A 318 19.25 -1.26 39.16
CA VAL A 318 19.01 -2.45 40.01
C VAL A 318 17.68 -2.34 40.74
N LYS A 319 16.78 -3.30 40.50
CA LYS A 319 15.49 -3.39 41.18
C LYS A 319 15.57 -4.40 42.32
N MET A 320 15.28 -3.94 43.53
CA MET A 320 15.23 -4.79 44.73
C MET A 320 13.80 -5.20 45.11
N LYS A 321 13.66 -6.43 45.62
CA LYS A 321 12.44 -6.97 46.24
C LYS A 321 12.28 -6.36 47.63
N ARG A 322 11.07 -5.89 47.97
CA ARG A 322 10.80 -5.20 49.25
C ARG A 322 10.60 -6.17 50.44
N ASN A 323 10.04 -7.36 50.20
CA ASN A 323 9.65 -8.32 51.24
C ASN A 323 10.59 -9.53 51.28
N VAL A 324 11.89 -9.30 51.50
CA VAL A 324 12.90 -10.36 51.60
C VAL A 324 13.61 -10.26 52.94
N THR A 325 13.85 -11.42 53.56
CA THR A 325 14.66 -11.55 54.78
C THR A 325 16.08 -11.08 54.51
N ASP A 326 16.73 -10.52 55.53
CA ASP A 326 18.10 -10.01 55.37
C ASP A 326 19.07 -11.15 55.01
N GLY A 327 19.96 -10.92 54.03
CA GLY A 327 20.90 -11.93 53.52
C GLY A 327 20.34 -12.91 52.47
N GLU A 328 19.04 -12.91 52.20
CA GLU A 328 18.43 -13.69 51.11
C GLU A 328 18.42 -12.93 49.77
N PRO A 329 18.36 -13.61 48.61
CA PRO A 329 18.41 -12.99 47.28
C PRO A 329 17.31 -11.95 47.08
N CYS A 330 17.72 -10.68 47.14
CA CYS A 330 16.81 -9.54 47.13
C CYS A 330 16.79 -8.80 45.77
N VAL A 331 17.68 -9.13 44.83
CA VAL A 331 17.67 -8.53 43.48
C VAL A 331 16.54 -9.16 42.67
N ALA A 332 15.61 -8.33 42.19
CA ALA A 332 14.49 -8.74 41.36
C ALA A 332 14.84 -8.72 39.87
N ALA A 333 15.54 -7.67 39.43
CA ALA A 333 15.98 -7.48 38.06
C ALA A 333 17.13 -6.47 38.06
N PHE A 334 18.00 -6.50 37.06
CA PHE A 334 19.01 -5.47 36.89
C PHE A 334 19.35 -5.22 35.42
N GLY A 335 19.87 -4.04 35.12
CA GLY A 335 20.44 -3.69 33.83
C GLY A 335 21.97 -3.65 33.88
N PHE A 336 22.62 -4.02 32.78
CA PHE A 336 24.02 -3.68 32.52
C PHE A 336 24.17 -3.13 31.10
N GLN A 337 25.23 -2.37 30.86
CA GLN A 337 25.49 -1.73 29.57
C GLN A 337 26.88 -2.13 29.08
N THR A 338 27.04 -2.31 27.77
CA THR A 338 28.36 -2.47 27.11
C THR A 338 28.31 -1.73 25.80
N SER A 339 29.41 -1.11 25.39
CA SER A 339 29.44 -0.25 24.20
C SER A 339 30.01 -0.95 22.98
N PHE A 340 29.50 -0.59 21.82
CA PHE A 340 29.91 -1.10 20.51
C PHE A 340 30.23 0.06 19.57
N TYR A 341 31.20 -0.12 18.68
CA TYR A 341 31.68 0.86 17.72
C TYR A 341 31.55 0.33 16.28
N GLY A 342 31.61 1.21 15.28
CA GLY A 342 31.63 0.82 13.87
C GLY A 342 30.28 0.35 13.29
N LEU A 343 29.17 0.63 13.98
CA LEU A 343 27.80 0.31 13.54
C LEU A 343 27.20 1.41 12.64
N ASP A 344 27.97 1.79 11.61
CA ASP A 344 27.66 2.84 10.63
C ASP A 344 26.55 2.47 9.63
N SER A 345 26.34 1.18 9.37
CA SER A 345 25.32 0.65 8.45
C SER A 345 24.17 -0.04 9.19
N TRP A 346 22.95 0.16 8.70
CA TRP A 346 21.76 -0.56 9.16
C TRP A 346 21.90 -2.09 9.04
N GLU A 347 22.68 -2.57 8.08
CA GLU A 347 22.96 -4.00 7.94
C GLU A 347 23.86 -4.51 9.08
N LYS A 348 24.91 -3.76 9.44
CA LYS A 348 25.77 -4.10 10.57
C LYS A 348 24.98 -4.08 11.88
N ARG A 349 24.16 -3.04 12.09
CA ARG A 349 23.26 -2.91 13.25
C ARG A 349 22.31 -4.11 13.36
N HIS A 350 21.74 -4.53 12.23
CA HIS A 350 20.86 -5.70 12.16
C HIS A 350 21.61 -6.98 12.53
N ASN A 351 22.72 -7.27 11.87
CA ASN A 351 23.49 -8.49 12.10
C ASN A 351 23.98 -8.58 13.55
N GLU A 352 24.44 -7.48 14.13
CA GLU A 352 24.93 -7.46 15.50
C GLU A 352 23.79 -7.60 16.53
N LEU A 353 22.62 -6.97 16.29
CA LEU A 353 21.43 -7.17 17.14
C LEU A 353 21.01 -8.64 17.22
N TYR A 354 20.93 -9.33 16.08
CA TYR A 354 20.58 -10.75 16.04
C TYR A 354 21.66 -11.63 16.67
N ARG A 355 22.93 -11.23 16.58
CA ARG A 355 24.04 -11.91 17.26
C ARG A 355 23.93 -11.80 18.77
N TRP A 356 23.65 -10.60 19.31
CA TRP A 356 23.41 -10.45 20.76
C TRP A 356 22.23 -11.29 21.24
N ARG A 357 21.12 -11.29 20.50
CA ARG A 357 19.95 -12.12 20.82
C ARG A 357 20.26 -13.61 20.77
N ALA A 358 21.04 -14.07 19.81
CA ALA A 358 21.46 -15.47 19.72
C ALA A 358 22.30 -15.87 20.94
N MET A 359 23.25 -15.03 21.36
CA MET A 359 24.05 -15.29 22.57
C MET A 359 23.21 -15.27 23.84
N ILE A 360 22.29 -14.31 23.97
CA ILE A 360 21.35 -14.24 25.10
C ILE A 360 20.47 -15.49 25.17
N ALA A 361 20.01 -16.00 24.01
CA ALA A 361 19.14 -17.17 23.94
C ALA A 361 19.80 -18.46 24.46
N GLU A 362 21.14 -18.52 24.51
CA GLU A 362 21.88 -19.62 25.13
C GLU A 362 21.80 -19.62 26.68
N TYR A 363 21.35 -18.51 27.28
CA TYR A 363 21.17 -18.34 28.73
C TYR A 363 19.69 -18.06 29.07
N PRO A 364 18.76 -19.01 28.77
CA PRO A 364 17.33 -18.78 28.96
C PRO A 364 16.95 -18.55 30.43
N ASP A 365 17.74 -19.07 31.36
CA ASP A 365 17.50 -18.96 32.81
C ASP A 365 17.51 -17.50 33.30
N PHE A 366 18.20 -16.60 32.61
CA PHE A 366 18.38 -15.20 33.01
C PHE A 366 17.25 -14.27 32.52
N ASP A 367 16.42 -14.73 31.57
CA ASP A 367 15.35 -13.96 30.95
C ASP A 367 15.78 -12.52 30.59
N ILE A 368 16.70 -12.41 29.62
CA ILE A 368 17.36 -11.14 29.29
C ILE A 368 16.66 -10.46 28.12
N PHE A 369 16.34 -9.18 28.28
CA PHE A 369 15.79 -8.32 27.25
C PHE A 369 16.76 -7.19 26.88
N LEU A 370 16.83 -6.84 25.59
CA LEU A 370 17.68 -5.75 25.10
C LEU A 370 16.87 -4.47 24.90
N ALA A 371 17.33 -3.37 25.48
CA ALA A 371 16.75 -2.03 25.33
C ALA A 371 17.84 -0.98 25.10
N GLY A 372 17.46 0.29 24.97
CA GLY A 372 18.40 1.43 24.93
C GLY A 372 19.28 1.51 23.67
N ILE A 373 19.06 0.64 22.69
CA ILE A 373 19.68 0.69 21.37
C ILE A 373 18.73 1.33 20.36
N PHE A 374 19.23 1.70 19.16
CA PHE A 374 18.43 2.07 17.98
C PHE A 374 17.06 1.41 18.04
N SER A 375 15.95 2.18 17.97
CA SER A 375 14.58 1.68 18.18
C SER A 375 14.44 0.23 17.68
N PRO A 376 14.54 -0.80 18.55
CA PRO A 376 14.77 -2.19 18.12
C PRO A 376 13.68 -2.68 17.17
N PHE A 377 12.48 -2.15 17.38
CA PHE A 377 11.34 -2.24 16.50
C PHE A 377 11.67 -1.98 15.01
N LEU A 378 12.47 -0.96 14.68
CA LEU A 378 12.84 -0.65 13.29
C LEU A 378 13.77 -1.70 12.69
N ILE A 379 14.72 -2.23 13.47
CA ILE A 379 15.65 -3.26 13.02
C ILE A 379 14.92 -4.60 12.84
N ASP A 380 13.97 -4.90 13.73
CA ASP A 380 13.11 -6.08 13.66
C ASP A 380 12.17 -6.02 12.45
N GLN A 381 11.58 -4.86 12.20
CA GLN A 381 10.73 -4.62 11.04
C GLN A 381 11.50 -4.85 9.72
N ARG A 382 12.81 -4.56 9.68
CA ARG A 382 13.63 -4.80 8.49
C ARG A 382 13.68 -6.26 8.05
N LYS A 383 13.61 -7.22 8.99
CA LYS A 383 13.62 -8.65 8.64
C LYS A 383 12.31 -9.08 7.99
N SER A 384 11.20 -8.59 8.53
CA SER A 384 9.86 -9.01 8.10
C SER A 384 9.39 -8.32 6.84
N ILE A 385 9.89 -7.11 6.54
CA ILE A 385 9.31 -6.24 5.51
C ILE A 385 9.32 -6.86 4.10
N ALA A 386 10.44 -7.43 3.64
CA ALA A 386 10.51 -7.98 2.29
C ALA A 386 9.65 -9.26 2.14
N PRO A 387 9.74 -10.27 3.04
CA PRO A 387 8.84 -11.42 3.00
C PRO A 387 7.36 -11.03 3.11
N SER A 388 7.01 -10.13 4.04
CA SER A 388 5.63 -9.65 4.20
C SER A 388 5.16 -8.89 2.96
N SER A 389 6.00 -8.05 2.35
CA SER A 389 5.67 -7.33 1.12
C SER A 389 5.37 -8.31 -0.02
N MET A 390 6.22 -9.31 -0.23
CA MET A 390 5.99 -10.33 -1.25
C MET A 390 4.70 -11.12 -1.00
N GLN A 391 4.45 -11.51 0.26
CA GLN A 391 3.23 -12.21 0.63
C GLN A 391 1.98 -11.35 0.36
N SER A 392 2.01 -10.07 0.73
CA SER A 392 0.87 -9.17 0.54
C SER A 392 0.61 -8.87 -0.93
N ILE A 393 1.66 -8.58 -1.71
CA ILE A 393 1.56 -8.38 -3.17
C ILE A 393 1.01 -9.65 -3.83
N GLY A 394 1.55 -10.83 -3.49
CA GLY A 394 1.07 -12.10 -4.02
C GLY A 394 -0.38 -12.40 -3.64
N SER A 395 -0.77 -12.10 -2.41
CA SER A 395 -2.15 -12.27 -1.93
C SER A 395 -3.12 -11.32 -2.64
N ALA A 396 -2.72 -10.06 -2.87
CA ALA A 396 -3.54 -9.07 -3.59
C ALA A 396 -3.78 -9.51 -5.04
N ILE A 397 -2.73 -9.91 -5.76
CA ILE A 397 -2.85 -10.45 -7.14
C ILE A 397 -3.75 -11.69 -7.15
N SER A 398 -3.62 -12.58 -6.15
CA SER A 398 -4.42 -13.80 -6.08
C SER A 398 -5.90 -13.51 -5.84
N VAL A 399 -6.23 -12.60 -4.92
CA VAL A 399 -7.62 -12.20 -4.66
C VAL A 399 -8.20 -11.50 -5.88
N MET A 400 -7.44 -10.63 -6.55
CA MET A 400 -7.89 -10.01 -7.80
C MET A 400 -8.16 -11.06 -8.88
N ALA A 401 -7.26 -12.02 -9.08
CA ALA A 401 -7.49 -13.11 -10.02
C ALA A 401 -8.77 -13.91 -9.70
N ILE A 402 -9.04 -14.18 -8.41
CA ILE A 402 -10.27 -14.87 -7.96
C ILE A 402 -11.51 -14.02 -8.26
N LEU A 403 -11.51 -12.74 -7.89
CA LEU A 403 -12.64 -11.84 -8.16
C LEU A 403 -12.93 -11.78 -9.65
N SER A 404 -11.90 -11.71 -10.48
CA SER A 404 -12.08 -11.66 -11.92
C SER A 404 -12.58 -12.97 -12.52
N VAL A 405 -12.29 -14.13 -11.93
CA VAL A 405 -12.94 -15.40 -12.32
C VAL A 405 -14.43 -15.38 -12.00
N LEU A 406 -14.83 -14.76 -10.89
CA LEU A 406 -16.25 -14.66 -10.50
C LEU A 406 -17.04 -13.79 -11.48
N PHE A 407 -16.44 -12.71 -11.98
CA PHE A 407 -17.13 -11.75 -12.85
C PHE A 407 -16.92 -11.99 -14.35
N LEU A 408 -15.79 -12.57 -14.77
CA LEU A 408 -15.51 -12.93 -16.16
C LEU A 408 -15.73 -14.45 -16.34
N SER A 409 -16.81 -14.81 -17.02
CA SER A 409 -17.19 -16.21 -17.26
C SER A 409 -16.20 -16.98 -18.16
N ASP A 410 -15.32 -16.28 -18.89
CA ASP A 410 -14.40 -16.89 -19.86
C ASP A 410 -12.95 -16.98 -19.39
N LYS A 411 -12.41 -18.20 -19.43
CA LYS A 411 -11.05 -18.54 -18.97
C LYS A 411 -9.94 -17.76 -19.69
N GLN A 412 -10.11 -17.43 -20.97
CA GLN A 412 -9.11 -16.65 -21.72
C GLN A 412 -9.08 -15.19 -21.29
N SER A 413 -10.25 -14.58 -21.08
CA SER A 413 -10.37 -13.19 -20.61
C SER A 413 -9.76 -13.02 -19.22
N VAL A 414 -9.96 -13.99 -18.33
CA VAL A 414 -9.29 -14.06 -17.02
C VAL A 414 -7.77 -14.11 -17.20
N PHE A 415 -7.26 -14.97 -18.11
CA PHE A 415 -5.82 -15.08 -18.35
C PHE A 415 -5.20 -13.76 -18.80
N PHE A 416 -5.78 -13.08 -19.80
CA PHE A 416 -5.26 -11.81 -20.31
C PHE A 416 -5.27 -10.70 -19.27
N MET A 417 -6.35 -10.65 -18.49
CA MET A 417 -6.47 -9.67 -17.42
C MET A 417 -5.47 -9.95 -16.30
N THR A 418 -5.28 -11.20 -15.87
CA THR A 418 -4.26 -11.56 -14.86
C THR A 418 -2.85 -11.29 -15.37
N TRP A 419 -2.57 -11.56 -16.65
CA TRP A 419 -1.29 -11.20 -17.27
C TRP A 419 -1.04 -9.69 -17.25
N SER A 420 -2.06 -8.90 -17.64
CA SER A 420 -1.99 -7.43 -17.62
C SER A 420 -1.74 -6.93 -16.20
N LEU A 421 -2.47 -7.45 -15.22
CA LEU A 421 -2.32 -7.10 -13.80
C LEU A 421 -0.90 -7.39 -13.29
N LEU A 422 -0.38 -8.59 -13.58
CA LEU A 422 0.99 -8.97 -13.18
C LEU A 422 2.03 -8.06 -13.83
N SER A 423 1.87 -7.80 -15.13
CA SER A 423 2.76 -6.93 -15.90
C SER A 423 2.77 -5.49 -15.37
N ILE A 424 1.59 -4.89 -15.12
CA ILE A 424 1.47 -3.55 -14.54
C ILE A 424 2.10 -3.51 -13.14
N SER A 425 1.81 -4.51 -12.30
CA SER A 425 2.33 -4.59 -10.93
C SER A 425 3.86 -4.67 -10.89
N MET A 426 4.46 -5.50 -11.75
CA MET A 426 5.92 -5.56 -11.90
C MET A 426 6.50 -4.24 -12.40
N GLY A 427 5.82 -3.57 -13.35
CA GLY A 427 6.24 -2.26 -13.84
C GLY A 427 6.18 -1.16 -12.79
N VAL A 428 5.17 -1.16 -11.93
CA VAL A 428 5.07 -0.20 -10.82
C VAL A 428 6.18 -0.45 -9.80
N CYS A 429 6.40 -1.70 -9.38
CA CYS A 429 7.46 -2.06 -8.44
C CYS A 429 8.85 -1.70 -9.00
N GLY A 430 9.16 -2.12 -10.23
CA GLY A 430 10.43 -1.79 -10.87
C GLY A 430 10.59 -0.30 -11.17
N GLY A 431 9.52 0.37 -11.60
CA GLY A 431 9.49 1.81 -11.84
C GLY A 431 9.77 2.62 -10.59
N LEU A 432 9.22 2.23 -9.43
CA LEU A 432 9.52 2.87 -8.15
C LEU A 432 11.00 2.76 -7.80
N SER A 433 11.61 1.58 -7.98
CA SER A 433 13.05 1.41 -7.76
C SER A 433 13.88 2.29 -8.71
N LEU A 434 13.52 2.36 -9.99
CA LEU A 434 14.19 3.22 -10.97
C LEU A 434 14.00 4.72 -10.68
N CYS A 435 12.89 5.10 -10.04
CA CYS A 435 12.66 6.44 -9.53
C CYS A 435 13.41 6.75 -8.22
N GLY A 436 14.21 5.81 -7.71
CA GLY A 436 15.00 5.97 -6.49
C GLY A 436 14.20 5.77 -5.19
N SER A 437 13.06 5.10 -5.27
CA SER A 437 12.23 4.75 -4.10
C SER A 437 12.55 3.33 -3.63
N ASP A 438 12.68 3.18 -2.32
CA ASP A 438 13.05 1.92 -1.68
C ASP A 438 11.82 1.08 -1.33
N LEU A 439 12.05 -0.20 -1.04
CA LEU A 439 11.04 -1.07 -0.45
C LEU A 439 10.97 -0.84 1.07
N ASP A 440 9.88 -0.21 1.48
CA ASP A 440 9.50 -0.01 2.87
C ASP A 440 8.00 -0.29 3.03
N SER A 441 7.47 -0.08 4.23
CA SER A 441 6.08 -0.41 4.53
C SER A 441 5.09 0.58 3.89
N VAL A 442 5.57 1.78 3.54
CA VAL A 442 4.78 2.78 2.82
C VAL A 442 4.70 2.38 1.35
N SER A 443 5.83 2.10 0.70
CA SER A 443 5.86 1.70 -0.71
C SER A 443 5.16 0.36 -0.91
N MET A 444 5.26 -0.59 0.03
CA MET A 444 4.45 -1.81 0.07
C MET A 444 2.94 -1.49 0.00
N GLY A 445 2.44 -0.59 0.86
CA GLY A 445 1.04 -0.18 0.84
C GLY A 445 0.64 0.49 -0.48
N CYS A 446 1.51 1.33 -1.03
CA CYS A 446 1.29 1.98 -2.32
C CYS A 446 1.26 0.97 -3.48
N ILE A 447 2.10 -0.07 -3.45
CA ILE A 447 2.10 -1.13 -4.46
C ILE A 447 0.79 -1.94 -4.39
N VAL A 448 0.32 -2.30 -3.19
CA VAL A 448 -0.97 -3.00 -3.04
C VAL A 448 -2.13 -2.15 -3.55
N MET A 449 -2.12 -0.85 -3.27
CA MET A 449 -3.08 0.10 -3.84
C MET A 449 -3.00 0.14 -5.37
N ALA A 450 -1.79 0.17 -5.95
CA ALA A 450 -1.60 0.18 -7.40
C ALA A 450 -2.17 -1.08 -8.07
N ILE A 451 -2.17 -2.22 -7.39
CA ILE A 451 -2.82 -3.44 -7.90
C ILE A 451 -4.32 -3.22 -8.08
N GLY A 452 -4.99 -2.55 -7.14
CA GLY A 452 -6.42 -2.19 -7.26
C GLY A 452 -6.67 -1.31 -8.49
N LEU A 453 -5.98 -0.17 -8.55
CA LEU A 453 -6.08 0.78 -9.68
C LEU A 453 -5.70 0.19 -11.05
N ALA A 454 -4.82 -0.83 -11.08
CA ALA A 454 -4.41 -1.49 -12.31
C ALA A 454 -5.52 -2.36 -12.93
N VAL A 455 -6.45 -2.85 -12.10
CA VAL A 455 -7.56 -3.69 -12.55
C VAL A 455 -8.51 -2.91 -13.45
N ASP A 456 -8.81 -1.65 -13.10
CA ASP A 456 -9.74 -0.76 -13.82
C ASP A 456 -9.38 -0.68 -15.32
N PHE A 457 -8.12 -0.37 -15.60
CA PHE A 457 -7.59 -0.30 -16.97
C PHE A 457 -7.82 -1.59 -17.77
N SER A 458 -7.61 -2.75 -17.14
CA SER A 458 -7.64 -4.04 -17.82
C SER A 458 -9.07 -4.57 -17.97
N ILE A 459 -9.92 -4.36 -16.97
CA ILE A 459 -11.24 -4.97 -16.92
C ILE A 459 -12.21 -4.34 -17.90
N HIS A 460 -12.21 -3.01 -18.07
CA HIS A 460 -13.11 -2.36 -19.03
C HIS A 460 -12.89 -2.86 -20.45
N ILE A 461 -11.63 -3.07 -20.83
CA ILE A 461 -11.24 -3.58 -22.15
C ILE A 461 -11.63 -5.07 -22.29
N CYS A 462 -11.24 -5.91 -21.34
CA CYS A 462 -11.53 -7.36 -21.38
C CYS A 462 -13.04 -7.64 -21.36
N TYR A 463 -13.78 -6.95 -20.50
CA TYR A 463 -15.23 -7.10 -20.38
C TYR A 463 -15.95 -6.67 -21.66
N ARG A 464 -15.60 -5.49 -22.22
CA ARG A 464 -16.22 -5.01 -23.46
C ARG A 464 -15.86 -5.89 -24.66
N TYR A 465 -14.62 -6.36 -24.73
CA TYR A 465 -14.17 -7.30 -25.76
C TYR A 465 -15.00 -8.58 -25.73
N HIS A 466 -15.21 -9.12 -24.54
CA HIS A 466 -15.96 -10.35 -24.35
C HIS A 466 -17.46 -10.21 -24.71
N ARG A 467 -18.03 -9.03 -24.47
CA ARG A 467 -19.45 -8.73 -24.77
C ARG A 467 -19.71 -8.37 -26.23
N SER A 468 -18.69 -8.01 -27.00
CA SER A 468 -18.83 -7.63 -28.41
C SER A 468 -19.54 -8.73 -29.22
N SER A 469 -20.48 -8.33 -30.07
CA SER A 469 -21.21 -9.22 -30.96
C SER A 469 -20.48 -9.52 -32.27
N GLN A 470 -19.31 -8.90 -32.50
CA GLN A 470 -18.52 -9.09 -33.71
C GLN A 470 -17.91 -10.50 -33.75
N GLN A 471 -17.64 -11.00 -34.95
CA GLN A 471 -17.13 -12.36 -35.15
C GLN A 471 -15.60 -12.44 -35.15
N THR A 472 -14.92 -11.43 -35.70
CA THR A 472 -13.46 -11.41 -35.80
C THR A 472 -12.83 -10.68 -34.60
N ALA A 473 -11.69 -11.18 -34.12
CA ALA A 473 -10.97 -10.59 -32.99
C ALA A 473 -10.60 -9.11 -33.24
N ASN A 474 -10.23 -8.76 -34.48
CA ASN A 474 -9.91 -7.39 -34.86
C ASN A 474 -11.14 -6.45 -34.77
N GLU A 475 -12.31 -6.88 -35.23
CA GLU A 475 -13.55 -6.08 -35.13
C GLU A 475 -14.03 -5.99 -33.67
N LYS A 476 -13.86 -7.04 -32.87
CA LYS A 476 -14.14 -7.00 -31.42
C LYS A 476 -13.28 -5.95 -30.70
N VAL A 477 -11.97 -5.91 -30.99
CA VAL A 477 -11.07 -4.86 -30.45
C VAL A 477 -11.51 -3.47 -30.90
N ARG A 478 -11.87 -3.33 -32.18
CA ARG A 478 -12.31 -2.05 -32.76
C ARG A 478 -13.58 -1.52 -32.09
N GLU A 479 -14.57 -2.38 -31.84
CA GLU A 479 -15.76 -2.02 -31.09
C GLU A 479 -15.43 -1.68 -29.63
N SER A 480 -14.53 -2.44 -29.00
CA SER A 480 -14.16 -2.23 -27.61
C SER A 480 -13.49 -0.89 -27.38
N LEU A 481 -12.50 -0.55 -28.20
CA LEU A 481 -11.79 0.73 -28.13
C LEU A 481 -12.67 1.92 -28.54
N MET A 482 -13.64 1.72 -29.43
CA MET A 482 -14.63 2.75 -29.77
C MET A 482 -15.42 3.20 -28.54
N VAL A 483 -15.83 2.27 -27.68
CA VAL A 483 -16.70 2.56 -26.52
C VAL A 483 -15.86 2.99 -25.32
N VAL A 484 -14.80 2.24 -25.02
CA VAL A 484 -14.04 2.35 -23.76
C VAL A 484 -12.79 3.24 -23.89
N GLY A 485 -12.22 3.39 -25.09
CA GLY A 485 -10.92 4.05 -25.28
C GLY A 485 -10.90 5.52 -24.82
N TRP A 486 -11.93 6.30 -25.15
CA TRP A 486 -12.00 7.70 -24.72
C TRP A 486 -12.27 7.86 -23.23
N PRO A 487 -13.27 7.19 -22.62
CA PRO A 487 -13.46 7.21 -21.17
C PRO A 487 -12.19 6.87 -20.37
N VAL A 488 -11.47 5.82 -20.78
CA VAL A 488 -10.23 5.40 -20.09
C VAL A 488 -9.12 6.46 -20.18
N ILE A 489 -8.97 7.15 -21.31
CA ILE A 489 -8.03 8.29 -21.40
C ILE A 489 -8.48 9.45 -20.49
N GLN A 490 -9.78 9.75 -20.45
CA GLN A 490 -10.29 10.83 -19.61
C GLN A 490 -10.04 10.53 -18.13
N ALA A 491 -10.32 9.31 -17.70
CA ALA A 491 -10.05 8.83 -16.36
C ALA A 491 -8.56 8.94 -15.99
N GLY A 492 -7.68 8.39 -16.84
CA GLY A 492 -6.24 8.46 -16.59
C GLY A 492 -5.71 9.90 -16.59
N ALA A 493 -6.23 10.77 -17.47
CA ALA A 493 -5.87 12.18 -17.48
C ALA A 493 -6.36 12.92 -16.22
N SER A 494 -7.58 12.63 -15.73
CA SER A 494 -8.09 13.21 -14.49
C SER A 494 -7.32 12.74 -13.26
N THR A 495 -6.93 11.47 -13.20
CA THR A 495 -6.09 10.92 -12.13
C THR A 495 -4.69 11.56 -12.13
N ALA A 496 -4.10 11.76 -13.30
CA ALA A 496 -2.83 12.49 -13.39
C ALA A 496 -2.97 13.94 -12.91
N PHE A 497 -4.03 14.63 -13.34
CA PHE A 497 -4.29 16.02 -12.98
C PHE A 497 -4.57 16.21 -11.49
N SER A 498 -5.37 15.34 -10.87
CA SER A 498 -5.68 15.41 -9.44
C SER A 498 -4.44 15.27 -8.57
N MET A 499 -3.46 14.49 -9.04
CA MET A 499 -2.22 14.21 -8.31
C MET A 499 -1.13 15.28 -8.52
N MET A 500 -1.29 16.24 -9.45
CA MET A 500 -0.27 17.27 -9.74
C MET A 500 0.06 18.19 -8.56
N VAL A 501 -0.81 18.27 -7.56
CA VAL A 501 -0.62 19.12 -6.36
C VAL A 501 0.29 18.44 -5.32
N LEU A 502 0.32 17.10 -5.27
CA LEU A 502 1.04 16.34 -4.25
C LEU A 502 2.57 16.56 -4.24
N PRO A 503 3.27 16.70 -5.39
CA PRO A 503 4.71 16.99 -5.40
C PRO A 503 5.13 18.27 -4.70
N LEU A 504 4.20 19.22 -4.49
CA LEU A 504 4.48 20.47 -3.79
C LEU A 504 4.69 20.27 -2.29
N ILE A 505 4.34 19.10 -1.75
CA ILE A 505 4.48 18.79 -0.33
C ILE A 505 5.83 18.08 -0.11
N PRO A 506 6.79 18.68 0.62
CA PRO A 506 8.14 18.13 0.82
C PRO A 506 8.13 17.01 1.86
N ALA A 507 7.50 15.88 1.52
CA ALA A 507 7.42 14.69 2.35
C ALA A 507 7.61 13.43 1.51
N TYR A 508 8.51 12.54 1.95
CA TYR A 508 8.80 11.27 1.29
C TYR A 508 7.55 10.41 1.06
N LEU A 509 6.71 10.23 2.08
CA LEU A 509 5.46 9.46 2.01
C LEU A 509 4.58 9.90 0.81
N ILE A 510 4.38 11.22 0.68
CA ILE A 510 3.53 11.80 -0.36
C ILE A 510 4.18 11.66 -1.73
N ARG A 511 5.52 11.78 -1.80
CA ARG A 511 6.30 11.58 -3.01
C ARG A 511 6.18 10.16 -3.55
N VAL A 512 6.37 9.14 -2.69
CA VAL A 512 6.23 7.72 -3.07
C VAL A 512 4.81 7.42 -3.53
N PHE A 513 3.81 7.93 -2.81
CA PHE A 513 2.41 7.80 -3.20
C PHE A 513 2.14 8.40 -4.59
N PHE A 514 2.57 9.64 -4.82
CA PHE A 514 2.45 10.33 -6.10
C PHE A 514 3.14 9.56 -7.24
N GLN A 515 4.39 9.13 -7.04
CA GLN A 515 5.13 8.34 -8.02
C GLN A 515 4.40 7.04 -8.34
N THR A 516 3.87 6.35 -7.33
CA THR A 516 3.14 5.10 -7.51
C THR A 516 1.88 5.30 -8.34
N VAL A 517 1.07 6.30 -8.02
CA VAL A 517 -0.18 6.60 -8.75
C VAL A 517 0.11 7.03 -10.19
N LEU A 518 1.16 7.82 -10.44
CA LEU A 518 1.53 8.18 -11.81
C LEU A 518 2.08 7.00 -12.61
N LEU A 519 2.89 6.14 -11.99
CA LEU A 519 3.42 4.95 -12.63
C LEU A 519 2.29 4.00 -13.02
N VAL A 520 1.39 3.67 -12.09
CA VAL A 520 0.26 2.78 -12.40
C VAL A 520 -0.65 3.38 -13.46
N ASN A 521 -0.87 4.68 -13.45
CA ASN A 521 -1.70 5.35 -14.44
C ASN A 521 -1.07 5.31 -15.85
N PHE A 522 0.21 5.65 -15.98
CA PHE A 522 0.90 5.61 -17.28
C PHE A 522 1.04 4.18 -17.80
N ILE A 523 1.50 3.25 -16.95
CA ILE A 523 1.67 1.84 -17.30
C ILE A 523 0.31 1.20 -17.58
N GLY A 524 -0.71 1.49 -16.78
CA GLY A 524 -2.08 0.99 -16.96
C GLY A 524 -2.71 1.47 -18.27
N LEU A 525 -2.59 2.76 -18.60
CA LEU A 525 -3.07 3.31 -19.87
C LEU A 525 -2.40 2.66 -21.08
N THR A 526 -1.08 2.47 -21.03
CA THR A 526 -0.35 1.79 -22.12
C THR A 526 -0.77 0.32 -22.27
N HIS A 527 -1.01 -0.39 -21.16
CA HIS A 527 -1.56 -1.74 -21.21
C HIS A 527 -2.97 -1.75 -21.81
N ALA A 528 -3.90 -0.94 -21.30
CA ALA A 528 -5.29 -0.90 -21.74
C ALA A 528 -5.47 -0.52 -23.22
N LEU A 529 -4.67 0.44 -23.71
CA LEU A 529 -4.88 1.02 -25.04
C LEU A 529 -4.00 0.41 -26.12
N LEU A 530 -2.92 -0.29 -25.77
CA LEU A 530 -1.96 -0.84 -26.73
C LEU A 530 -1.73 -2.34 -26.54
N TRP A 531 -1.12 -2.76 -25.44
CA TRP A 531 -0.63 -4.15 -25.31
C TRP A 531 -1.74 -5.17 -25.09
N LEU A 532 -2.71 -4.88 -24.22
CA LEU A 532 -3.82 -5.78 -23.94
C LEU A 532 -4.70 -6.01 -25.18
N PRO A 533 -5.16 -4.99 -25.92
CA PRO A 533 -5.94 -5.20 -27.15
C PRO A 533 -5.16 -5.99 -28.23
N GLN A 534 -3.87 -5.71 -28.40
CA GLN A 534 -3.03 -6.43 -29.36
C GLN A 534 -2.85 -7.91 -28.99
N LEU A 535 -2.61 -8.18 -27.70
CA LEU A 535 -2.43 -9.54 -27.19
C LEU A 535 -3.70 -10.35 -27.35
N ILE A 536 -4.84 -9.82 -26.90
CA ILE A 536 -6.16 -10.43 -27.04
C ILE A 536 -6.44 -10.75 -28.51
N SER A 537 -6.24 -9.78 -29.41
CA SER A 537 -6.46 -9.96 -30.85
C SER A 537 -5.55 -11.02 -31.50
N SER A 538 -4.35 -11.22 -30.97
CA SER A 538 -3.39 -12.18 -31.52
C SER A 538 -3.61 -13.62 -31.05
N LEU A 539 -4.16 -13.80 -29.85
CA LEU A 539 -4.29 -15.10 -29.19
C LEU A 539 -5.74 -15.61 -29.14
N ASP A 540 -6.75 -14.77 -29.40
CA ASP A 540 -8.13 -15.22 -29.52
C ASP A 540 -8.30 -16.04 -30.83
N PRO A 541 -8.62 -17.34 -30.75
CA PRO A 541 -8.89 -18.13 -31.94
C PRO A 541 -10.07 -17.53 -32.71
N CYS A 542 -9.87 -17.31 -34.01
CA CYS A 542 -10.91 -16.79 -34.90
C CYS A 542 -12.23 -17.57 -34.74
N GLU A 543 -13.35 -16.85 -34.71
CA GLU A 543 -14.74 -17.38 -34.73
C GLU A 543 -15.32 -17.92 -33.41
N ARG A 544 -15.13 -17.22 -32.29
CA ARG A 544 -15.96 -17.45 -31.10
C ARG A 544 -17.35 -16.83 -31.23
N VAL A 545 -18.40 -17.67 -31.24
CA VAL A 545 -19.81 -17.27 -31.07
C VAL A 545 -19.94 -16.51 -29.73
N PRO A 546 -20.44 -15.26 -29.72
CA PRO A 546 -20.59 -14.48 -28.49
C PRO A 546 -21.47 -15.19 -27.45
N LEU A 547 -21.14 -15.10 -26.15
CA LEU A 547 -21.90 -15.79 -25.08
C LEU A 547 -23.40 -15.47 -25.09
N ARG A 548 -23.77 -14.25 -25.51
CA ARG A 548 -25.17 -13.83 -25.65
C ARG A 548 -25.97 -14.72 -26.61
N PHE A 549 -25.31 -15.32 -27.60
CA PHE A 549 -25.93 -16.26 -28.54
C PHE A 549 -25.84 -17.73 -28.06
N ARG A 550 -25.00 -18.04 -27.07
CA ARG A 550 -24.99 -19.37 -26.41
C ARG A 550 -26.16 -19.54 -25.43
N TYR A 551 -26.59 -18.45 -24.79
CA TYR A 551 -27.73 -18.43 -23.88
C TYR A 551 -28.71 -17.33 -24.32
N PRO A 552 -29.54 -17.58 -25.35
CA PRO A 552 -30.53 -16.60 -25.77
C PRO A 552 -31.48 -16.31 -24.59
N VAL A 553 -31.46 -15.07 -24.11
CA VAL A 553 -32.52 -14.56 -23.23
C VAL A 553 -33.79 -14.62 -24.07
N LYS A 554 -34.78 -15.44 -23.68
CA LYS A 554 -36.11 -15.40 -24.30
C LYS A 554 -36.59 -13.96 -24.24
N GLU A 555 -36.69 -13.29 -25.39
CA GLU A 555 -37.33 -12.00 -25.47
C GLU A 555 -38.75 -12.18 -24.94
N TYR A 556 -39.04 -11.54 -23.81
CA TYR A 556 -40.40 -11.38 -23.35
C TYR A 556 -41.06 -10.44 -24.35
N GLU A 557 -41.84 -10.99 -25.30
CA GLU A 557 -42.79 -10.20 -26.07
C GLU A 557 -43.74 -9.54 -25.06
N PRO A 558 -43.78 -8.20 -24.98
CA PRO A 558 -44.87 -7.56 -24.25
C PRO A 558 -46.15 -7.88 -25.01
N GLN A 559 -46.98 -8.76 -24.45
CA GLN A 559 -48.38 -8.86 -24.87
C GLN A 559 -49.00 -7.50 -24.60
N PHE A 560 -49.39 -6.84 -25.69
CA PHE A 560 -49.98 -5.51 -25.76
C PHE A 560 -51.17 -5.31 -24.83
#